data_AF-A0A180F547-F1
#
_entry.id   AF-A0A180F547-F1
#
_cell.length_a   1.000
_cell.length_b   1.000
_cell.length_c   1.000
_cell.angle_alpha   90.00
_cell.angle_beta   90.00
_cell.angle_gamma   90.00
#
_symmetry.space_group_name_H-M   'P 1'
#
loop_
_entity.id
_entity.type
_entity.pdbx_description
1 polymer ?
#
loop_
_entity_poly.entity_id
_entity_poly.type
_entity_poly.pdbx_seq_one_letter_code
_entity_poly.pdbx_strand_id
1 'polypeptide(L)' 'MARPIAETPVLMGKDAKRFWAKMKEPKTISKEQLEKQKKAFEYFQSISNFEW' A
#
# COMPACT_ATOMS: atom_id res chain seq x y z
N MET A 1 13.80 9.77 -21.68
CA MET A 1 13.14 8.59 -22.26
C MET A 1 12.31 7.94 -21.16
N ALA A 2 11.05 7.57 -21.42
CA ALA A 2 10.26 6.85 -20.42
C ALA A 2 10.93 5.50 -20.15
N ARG A 3 11.12 5.15 -18.87
CA ARG A 3 11.60 3.81 -18.52
C ARG A 3 10.53 2.79 -18.96
N PRO A 4 10.91 1.67 -19.58
CA PRO A 4 9.94 0.63 -19.92
C PRO A 4 9.24 0.14 -18.65
N ILE A 5 7.92 0.00 -18.73
CA ILE A 5 7.10 -0.52 -17.64
C ILE A 5 7.47 -1.99 -17.48
N ALA A 6 7.95 -2.38 -16.30
CA ALA A 6 8.25 -3.77 -15.99
C ALA A 6 6.98 -4.63 -16.09
N GLU A 7 7.11 -5.88 -16.49
CA GLU A 7 5.98 -6.80 -16.56
C GLU A 7 5.33 -6.98 -15.18
N THR A 8 4.00 -6.97 -15.14
CA THR A 8 3.26 -7.20 -13.89
C THR A 8 3.47 -8.65 -13.44
N PRO A 9 3.98 -8.89 -12.23
CA PRO A 9 4.25 -10.24 -11.75
C PRO A 9 2.94 -11.04 -11.60
N VAL A 10 2.94 -12.29 -12.05
CA VAL A 10 1.81 -13.20 -11.93
C VAL A 10 1.85 -13.88 -10.56
N LEU A 11 0.80 -13.67 -9.75
CA LEU A 11 0.66 -14.35 -8.46
C LEU A 11 0.27 -15.82 -8.67
N MET A 12 0.98 -16.73 -8.01
CA MET A 12 0.72 -18.17 -8.08
C MET A 12 0.49 -18.79 -6.70
N GLY A 13 -0.06 -20.02 -6.68
CA GLY A 13 -0.14 -20.84 -5.48
C GLY A 13 -0.94 -20.22 -4.31
N LYS A 14 -0.35 -20.25 -3.11
CA LYS A 14 -1.00 -19.76 -1.88
C LYS A 14 -1.21 -18.25 -1.90
N ASP A 15 -0.31 -17.50 -2.53
CA ASP A 15 -0.39 -16.04 -2.56
C ASP A 15 -1.48 -15.55 -3.51
N ALA A 16 -1.69 -16.23 -4.64
CA ALA A 16 -2.86 -15.99 -5.50
C ALA A 16 -4.18 -16.15 -4.74
N LYS A 17 -4.31 -17.22 -3.94
CA LYS A 17 -5.52 -17.46 -3.12
C LYS A 17 -5.73 -16.38 -2.07
N ARG A 18 -4.67 -15.96 -1.37
CA ARG A 18 -4.71 -14.89 -0.36
C ARG A 18 -5.10 -13.55 -0.97
N PHE A 19 -4.53 -13.22 -2.13
CA PHE A 19 -4.84 -12.00 -2.85
C PHE A 19 -6.29 -11.98 -3.32
N TRP A 20 -6.78 -13.08 -3.90
CA TRP A 20 -8.16 -13.19 -4.32
C TRP A 20 -9.15 -13.11 -3.15
N ALA A 21 -8.83 -13.72 -2.01
CA ALA A 21 -9.63 -13.58 -0.79
C ALA A 21 -9.68 -12.12 -0.29
N LYS A 22 -8.54 -11.41 -0.29
CA LYS A 22 -8.48 -9.99 0.08
C LYS A 22 -9.23 -9.08 -0.89
N MET A 23 -9.29 -9.42 -2.17
CA MET A 23 -10.04 -8.66 -3.17
C MET A 23 -11.56 -8.74 -2.98
N LYS A 24 -12.07 -9.89 -2.52
CA LYS A 24 -13.51 -10.08 -2.32
C LYS A 24 -14.09 -9.19 -1.23
N GLU A 25 -13.29 -8.88 -0.22
CA GLU A 25 -13.67 -8.03 0.90
C GLU A 25 -12.68 -6.86 1.02
N PRO A 26 -12.84 -5.82 0.19
CA PRO A 26 -11.99 -4.63 0.31
C PRO A 26 -12.20 -4.04 1.71
N LYS A 27 -11.13 -3.99 2.50
CA LYS A 27 -11.18 -3.36 3.82
C LYS A 27 -11.46 -1.86 3.65
N THR A 28 -12.68 -1.45 3.90
CA THR A 28 -13.06 -0.04 3.97
C THR A 28 -12.54 0.52 5.29
N ILE A 29 -11.63 1.49 5.19
CA ILE A 29 -11.11 2.18 6.37
C ILE A 29 -12.13 3.24 6.76
N SER A 30 -12.47 3.32 8.06
CA SER A 30 -13.36 4.39 8.55
C SER A 30 -12.67 5.76 8.47
N LYS A 31 -13.44 6.84 8.38
CA LYS A 31 -12.89 8.21 8.30
C LYS A 31 -11.94 8.52 9.47
N GLU A 32 -12.27 8.06 10.68
CA GLU A 32 -11.46 8.26 11.87
C GLU A 32 -10.12 7.52 11.81
N GLN A 33 -10.11 6.27 11.31
CA GLN A 33 -8.88 5.50 11.12
C GLN A 33 -7.99 6.11 10.03
N LEU A 34 -8.58 6.72 9.01
CA LEU A 34 -7.85 7.43 7.96
C LEU A 34 -7.13 8.65 8.53
N GLU A 35 -7.81 9.48 9.34
CA GLU A 35 -7.20 10.65 9.96
C GLU A 35 -6.06 10.29 10.92
N LYS A 36 -6.23 9.23 11.72
CA LYS A 36 -5.17 8.70 12.59
C LYS A 36 -3.93 8.30 11.80
N GLN A 37 -4.11 7.60 10.68
CA GLN A 37 -3.01 7.20 9.80
C GLN A 37 -2.33 8.40 9.14
N LYS A 38 -3.10 9.41 8.70
CA LYS A 38 -2.55 10.65 8.14
C LYS A 38 -1.68 11.40 9.15
N LYS A 39 -2.18 11.61 10.37
CA LYS A 39 -1.42 12.25 11.45
C LYS A 39 -0.14 11.49 11.78
N ALA A 40 -0.21 10.17 11.85
CA ALA A 40 0.96 9.34 12.07
C ALA A 40 1.98 9.48 10.93
N PHE A 41 1.53 9.45 9.67
CA PHE A 41 2.38 9.65 8.51
C PHE A 41 3.07 11.01 8.52
N GLU A 42 2.33 12.09 8.78
CA GLU A 42 2.88 13.46 8.87
C GLU A 42 3.93 13.59 9.99
N TYR A 43 3.70 12.94 11.13
CA TYR A 43 4.66 12.88 12.23
C TYR A 43 5.95 12.15 11.84
N PHE A 44 5.84 10.99 11.20
CA PHE A 44 7.02 10.26 10.75
C PHE A 44 7.76 11.02 9.65
N GLN A 45 7.02 11.68 8.75
CA GLN A 45 7.59 12.48 7.69
C GLN A 45 8.39 13.67 8.24
N SER A 46 7.90 14.35 9.27
CA SER A 46 8.58 15.52 9.84
C SER A 46 9.89 15.17 10.57
N ILE A 47 10.03 13.94 11.05
CA ILE A 47 11.23 13.45 11.74
C ILE A 47 12.22 12.79 10.76
N SER A 48 11.74 12.38 9.59
CA SER A 48 12.56 11.66 8.62
C SER A 48 13.42 12.64 7.83
N ASN A 49 14.73 12.65 8.10
CA ASN A 49 15.71 13.36 7.30
C ASN A 49 16.12 12.46 6.12
N PHE A 50 15.30 12.44 5.06
CA PHE A 50 15.63 11.70 3.84
C PHE A 50 16.69 12.48 3.05
N GLU A 51 17.97 12.18 3.29
CA GLU A 51 19.04 12.55 2.37
C GLU A 51 19.05 11.53 1.22
N TRP A 52 18.84 12.01 -0.01
CA TRP A 52 18.87 11.20 -1.23
C TRP A 52 20.03 11.64 -2.11
#